data_AF-A0A7W6T8N8-F1
#
_entry.id   AF-A0A7W6T8N8-F1
#
_cell.length_a   1.000
_cell.length_b   1.000
_cell.length_c   1.000
_cell.angle_alpha   90.00
_cell.angle_beta   90.00
_cell.angle_gamma   90.00
#
_symmetry.space_group_name_H-M   'P 1'
#
loop_
_entity.id
_entity.type
_entity.pdbx_description
1 polymer ?
#
loop_
_entity_poly.entity_id
_entity_poly.type
_entity_poly.pdbx_seq_one_letter_code
_entity_poly.pdbx_strand_id
1 'polypeptide(L)' 'MSLWSGFAFLVIALILSFVGRPNRAGEHPWFLRFDTAVVLFPPIVLVFYAVGFAAILNAWLTK' A
#
# COMPACT_ATOMS: atom_id res chain seq x y z
N MET A 1 4.46 18.56 -0.89
CA MET A 1 4.56 17.25 -1.57
C MET A 1 4.29 17.45 -3.04
N SER A 2 5.05 16.80 -3.93
CA SER A 2 4.84 16.91 -5.38
C SER A 2 3.83 15.87 -5.85
N LEU A 3 3.14 16.14 -6.97
CA LEU A 3 2.24 15.17 -7.62
C LEU A 3 2.92 13.81 -7.83
N TRP A 4 4.19 13.83 -8.26
CA TRP A 4 5.01 12.64 -8.48
C TRP A 4 5.24 11.82 -7.20
N SER A 5 5.41 12.48 -6.05
CA SER A 5 5.52 11.77 -4.76
C SER A 5 4.23 11.05 -4.38
N GLY A 6 3.06 11.62 -4.72
CA GLY A 6 1.76 10.96 -4.53
C GLY A 6 1.62 9.69 -5.38
N PHE A 7 2.00 9.76 -6.65
CA PHE A 7 2.04 8.59 -7.53
C PHE A 7 2.99 7.50 -7.03
N ALA A 8 4.19 7.88 -6.55
CA ALA A 8 5.15 6.92 -6.00
C ALA A 8 4.57 6.13 -4.82
N PHE A 9 3.88 6.80 -3.88
CA PHE A 9 3.23 6.13 -2.76
C PHE A 9 2.09 5.19 -3.19
N LEU A 10 1.30 5.56 -4.19
CA LEU A 10 0.25 4.70 -4.73
C LEU A 10 0.81 3.45 -5.43
N VAL A 11 1.91 3.60 -6.17
CA VAL A 11 2.58 2.47 -6.83
C VAL A 11 3.15 1.50 -5.79
N ILE A 12 3.78 2.01 -4.74
CA ILE A 12 4.30 1.18 -3.63
C ILE A 12 3.14 0.43 -2.95
N ALA A 13 2.03 1.11 -2.65
CA ALA A 13 0.85 0.49 -2.06
C ALA A 13 0.29 -0.65 -2.94
N LEU A 14 0.27 -0.43 -4.26
CA LEU A 14 -0.21 -1.41 -5.22
C LEU A 14 0.71 -2.64 -5.29
N ILE A 15 2.02 -2.45 -5.35
CA ILE A 15 3.00 -3.54 -5.32
C ILE A 15 2.86 -4.35 -4.03
N LEU A 16 2.78 -3.70 -2.88
CA LEU A 16 2.61 -4.37 -1.59
C LEU A 16 1.29 -5.15 -1.54
N SER A 17 0.21 -4.60 -2.09
CA SER A 17 -1.09 -5.29 -2.15
C SER A 17 -1.04 -6.55 -3.00
N PHE A 18 -0.26 -6.56 -4.09
CA PHE A 18 -0.09 -7.74 -4.95
C PHE A 18 0.87 -8.77 -4.37
N VAL A 19 2.00 -8.34 -3.79
CA VAL A 19 2.98 -9.24 -3.16
C VAL A 19 2.39 -9.91 -1.92
N GLY A 20 1.57 -9.19 -1.15
CA GLY A 20 0.90 -9.70 0.05
C GLY A 20 -0.39 -10.47 -0.22
N ARG A 21 -0.81 -10.67 -1.49
CA ARG A 21 -2.07 -11.36 -1.80
C ARG A 21 -1.90 -12.89 -1.64
N PRO A 22 -2.77 -13.56 -0.87
CA PRO A 22 -2.70 -15.01 -0.76
C PRO A 22 -3.06 -15.67 -2.10
N ASN A 23 -2.40 -16.78 -2.42
CA ASN A 23 -2.82 -17.62 -3.54
C ASN A 23 -4.17 -18.31 -3.21
N ARG A 24 -4.92 -18.80 -4.21
CA ARG A 24 -6.26 -19.40 -4.02
C ARG A 24 -6.31 -20.57 -3.02
N ALA A 25 -5.17 -21.20 -2.76
CA ALA A 25 -4.99 -22.27 -1.77
C ALA A 25 -4.67 -21.75 -0.34
N GLY A 26 -4.55 -20.44 -0.13
CA GLY A 26 -4.05 -19.85 1.13
C GLY A 26 -2.54 -20.03 1.34
N GLU A 27 -1.88 -20.79 0.48
CA GLU A 27 -0.45 -21.09 0.54
C GLU A 27 0.31 -20.16 -0.41
N HIS A 28 0.89 -19.09 0.12
CA HIS A 28 1.92 -18.35 -0.59
C HIS A 28 3.09 -18.14 0.37
N PRO A 29 4.35 -18.43 -0.03
CA PRO A 29 5.50 -18.40 0.88
C PRO A 29 5.79 -17.01 1.47
N TRP A 30 5.31 -15.96 0.80
CA TRP A 30 5.38 -14.57 1.26
C TRP A 30 4.06 -14.05 1.83
N PHE A 31 2.99 -14.88 1.79
CA PHE A 31 1.82 -14.61 2.60
C PHE A 31 2.23 -14.95 4.02
N LEU A 32 2.67 -13.89 4.71
CA LEU A 32 3.05 -13.86 6.11
C LEU A 32 2.12 -14.78 6.89
N ARG A 33 2.58 -16.02 7.13
CA ARG A 33 1.87 -16.95 8.02
C ARG A 33 1.61 -16.20 9.31
N PHE A 34 0.38 -16.31 9.76
CA PHE A 34 -0.32 -15.51 10.76
C PHE A 34 0.25 -15.58 12.20
N ASP A 35 1.57 -15.73 12.35
CA ASP A 35 2.20 -16.01 13.64
C ASP A 35 2.91 -14.78 14.24
N THR A 36 3.33 -13.79 13.43
CA THR A 36 4.09 -12.62 13.94
C THR A 36 3.82 -11.26 13.27
N ALA A 37 3.26 -11.18 12.05
CA ALA A 37 3.11 -9.93 11.30
C ALA A 37 1.66 -9.42 11.12
N VAL A 38 0.70 -10.06 11.78
CA VAL A 38 -0.76 -9.94 11.58
C VAL A 38 -1.28 -8.50 11.63
N VAL A 39 -0.66 -7.59 12.39
CA VAL A 39 -1.25 -6.27 12.63
C VAL A 39 -0.73 -5.19 11.70
N LEU A 40 0.48 -5.31 11.13
CA LEU A 40 1.16 -4.15 10.52
C LEU A 40 1.03 -4.07 8.99
N PHE A 41 0.98 -5.21 8.28
CA PHE A 41 0.96 -5.18 6.81
C PHE A 41 -0.29 -4.49 6.24
N PRO A 42 -1.52 -4.82 6.69
CA PRO A 42 -2.71 -4.13 6.18
C PRO A 42 -2.73 -2.62 6.50
N PRO A 43 -2.40 -2.16 7.72
CA PRO A 43 -2.30 -0.74 8.02
C PRO A 43 -1.21 -0.01 7.24
N ILE A 44 -0.04 -0.62 7.02
CA ILE A 44 1.05 0.02 6.26
C ILE A 44 0.61 0.30 4.82
N VAL A 45 -0.01 -0.68 4.17
CA VAL A 45 -0.56 -0.51 2.82
C VAL A 45 -1.62 0.59 2.78
N LEU A 46 -2.51 0.64 3.78
CA LEU A 46 -3.51 1.70 3.91
C LEU A 46 -2.88 3.09 4.12
N VAL A 47 -1.81 3.21 4.90
CA VAL A 47 -1.07 4.47 5.08
C VAL A 47 -0.49 4.93 3.75
N PHE A 48 0.13 4.04 2.98
CA PHE A 48 0.66 4.39 1.66
C PHE A 48 -0.43 4.86 0.69
N TYR A 49 -1.61 4.20 0.69
CA TYR A 49 -2.76 4.68 -0.07
C TYR A 49 -3.23 6.06 0.40
N ALA A 50 -3.46 6.23 1.70
CA ALA A 50 -3.97 7.48 2.27
C ALA A 50 -3.04 8.67 1.98
N VAL A 51 -1.74 8.48 2.21
CA VAL A 51 -0.72 9.51 1.96
C VAL A 51 -0.60 9.82 0.47
N GLY A 52 -0.62 8.79 -0.40
CA GLY A 52 -0.60 8.96 -1.85
C GLY A 52 -1.78 9.76 -2.38
N PHE A 53 -3.01 9.39 -1.97
CA PHE A 53 -4.22 10.11 -2.33
C PHE A 53 -4.23 11.54 -1.78
N ALA A 54 -3.84 11.75 -0.52
CA ALA A 54 -3.77 13.08 0.06
C ALA A 54 -2.78 13.99 -0.69
N ALA A 55 -1.62 13.46 -1.11
CA ALA A 55 -0.65 14.22 -1.90
C ALA A 55 -1.18 14.60 -3.29
N ILE A 56 -1.90 13.71 -3.96
CA ILE A 56 -2.52 13.99 -5.27
C ILE A 56 -3.65 15.01 -5.12
N LEU A 57 -4.55 14.83 -4.15
CA LEU A 57 -5.64 15.75 -3.88
C LEU A 57 -5.12 17.13 -3.52
N ASN A 58 -4.11 17.21 -2.65
CA ASN A 58 -3.48 18.49 -2.31
C ASN A 58 -2.88 19.15 -3.55
N ALA A 59 -2.09 18.42 -4.35
CA ALA A 59 -1.52 18.94 -5.60
C ALA A 59 -2.58 19.35 -6.64
N TRP A 60 -3.79 18.77 -6.59
CA TRP A 60 -4.90 19.16 -7.45
C TRP A 60 -5.66 20.39 -6.93
N LEU A 61 -5.74 20.56 -5.62
CA LEU A 61 -6.38 21.70 -4.96
C LEU A 61 -5.49 22.95 -4.87
N THR A 62 -4.18 22.78 -4.84
CA THR A 62 -3.18 23.87 -4.88
C THR A 62 -2.63 24.13 -6.29
N LYS A 63 -3.29 23.59 -7.31
CA LYS A 63 -3.04 23.95 -8.71
C LYS A 63 -3.50 25.37 -9.02
#